data_AF-G0NCN4-F1
#
_entry.id   AF-G0NCN4-F1
#
_cell.length_a   1.000
_cell.length_b   1.000
_cell.length_c   1.000
_cell.angle_alpha   90.00
_cell.angle_beta   90.00
_cell.angle_gamma   90.00
#
_symmetry.space_group_name_H-M   'P 1'
#
loop_
_entity.id
_entity.type
_entity.pdbx_description
1 polymer ?
#
loop_
_entity_poly.entity_id
_entity_poly.type
_entity_poly.pdbx_seq_one_letter_code
_entity_poly.pdbx_strand_id
1 'polypeptide(L)'
;MSALLHIIFLIPLVLTAKLCEDKDTTVCGGCPRRPTFEQTWLEQEHPDLAEYWKNSTFSAPTMEYKDCTSVNATCPSGTRVAVYSFLSLNITVNKQVYPNPLVLKGIECRTGGFWYDKGMSQNVNAQVIGISVSCIKP
;
A
#
# COMPACT_ATOMS: atom_id res chain seq x y z
N MET A 1 -45.13 35.08 8.71
CA MET A 1 -43.93 34.67 9.49
C MET A 1 -43.77 33.18 9.27
N SER A 2 -43.21 32.74 8.13
CA SER A 2 -41.79 32.44 7.89
C SER A 2 -41.12 31.67 9.02
N ALA A 3 -40.94 30.37 8.82
CA ALA A 3 -39.91 29.56 9.47
C ALA A 3 -39.38 28.58 8.41
N LEU A 4 -38.26 28.95 7.79
CA LEU A 4 -37.45 28.07 6.95
C LEU A 4 -36.89 26.94 7.81
N LEU A 5 -37.45 25.74 7.70
CA LEU A 5 -36.84 24.54 8.28
C LEU A 5 -35.76 24.05 7.29
N HIS A 6 -34.51 24.46 7.55
CA HIS A 6 -33.34 23.95 6.85
C HIS A 6 -33.14 22.48 7.24
N ILE A 7 -33.49 21.57 6.34
CA ILE A 7 -33.05 20.18 6.44
C ILE A 7 -31.56 20.17 6.09
N ILE A 8 -30.72 20.28 7.11
CA ILE A 8 -29.30 19.96 7.01
C ILE A 8 -29.23 18.44 6.88
N PHE A 9 -29.07 17.97 5.64
CA PHE A 9 -28.66 16.60 5.36
C PHE A 9 -27.21 16.46 5.86
N LEU A 10 -27.06 16.10 7.14
CA LEU A 10 -25.82 15.53 7.67
C LEU A 10 -25.65 14.17 7.01
N ILE A 11 -25.12 14.16 5.78
CA ILE A 11 -24.61 12.93 5.18
C ILE A 11 -23.42 12.54 6.08
N PRO A 12 -23.48 11.42 6.80
CA PRO A 12 -22.30 10.92 7.45
C PRO A 12 -21.35 10.53 6.31
N LEU A 13 -20.28 11.30 6.10
CA LEU A 13 -19.12 10.83 5.35
C LEU A 13 -18.50 9.68 6.16
N VAL A 14 -19.11 8.51 6.09
CA VAL A 14 -18.43 7.26 6.40
C VAL A 14 -17.66 6.91 5.13
N LEU A 15 -16.64 7.71 4.79
CA LEU A 15 -15.53 7.18 4.01
C LEU A 15 -14.82 6.23 4.96
N THR A 16 -15.16 4.94 4.87
CA THR A 16 -14.29 3.90 5.38
C THR A 16 -12.98 4.02 4.61
N ALA A 17 -11.96 4.72 5.13
CA ALA A 17 -10.63 4.54 4.58
C ALA A 17 -10.24 3.13 4.92
N LYS A 18 -9.90 2.41 3.87
CA LYS A 18 -9.32 1.09 4.01
C LYS A 18 -7.86 1.25 3.67
N LEU A 19 -7.02 0.45 4.31
CA LEU A 19 -5.80 0.00 3.65
C LEU A 19 -6.24 -0.39 2.24
N CYS A 20 -5.50 -0.01 1.19
CA CYS A 20 -5.86 -0.42 -0.16
C CYS A 20 -5.59 -1.92 -0.30
N GLU A 21 -6.42 -2.71 0.35
CA GLU A 21 -6.61 -4.11 0.14
C GLU A 21 -7.35 -4.19 -1.19
N ASP A 22 -6.59 -4.57 -2.22
CA ASP A 22 -7.12 -4.75 -3.57
C ASP A 22 -8.30 -5.74 -3.48
N LYS A 23 -9.40 -5.44 -4.19
CA LYS A 23 -10.63 -6.26 -4.13
C LYS A 23 -10.40 -7.72 -4.54
N ASP A 24 -9.27 -8.01 -5.17
CA ASP A 24 -8.69 -9.34 -5.30
C ASP A 24 -7.47 -9.45 -4.36
N THR A 25 -7.64 -10.01 -3.17
CA THR A 25 -6.54 -10.15 -2.18
C THR A 25 -5.39 -11.03 -2.66
N THR A 26 -5.58 -11.73 -3.78
CA THR A 26 -4.61 -12.63 -4.39
C THR A 26 -4.33 -12.31 -5.86
N VAL A 27 -3.21 -12.83 -6.34
CA VAL A 27 -2.69 -12.73 -7.70
C VAL A 27 -2.11 -14.07 -8.11
N CYS A 28 -1.83 -14.24 -9.39
CA CYS A 28 -1.05 -15.38 -9.86
C CYS A 28 -1.67 -16.74 -9.49
N GLY A 29 -3.01 -16.80 -9.46
CA GLY A 29 -3.72 -18.03 -9.09
C GLY A 29 -3.75 -18.33 -7.58
N GLY A 30 -3.42 -17.37 -6.70
CA GLY A 30 -3.71 -17.47 -5.27
C GLY A 30 -2.71 -16.84 -4.32
N CYS A 31 -1.59 -16.28 -4.78
CA CYS A 31 -0.61 -15.66 -3.90
C CYS A 31 -1.06 -14.29 -3.42
N PRO A 32 -0.78 -13.88 -2.17
CA PRO A 32 -1.25 -12.62 -1.64
C PRO A 32 -0.65 -11.45 -2.41
N ARG A 33 -1.46 -10.41 -2.61
CA ARG A 33 -0.97 -9.13 -3.12
C ARG A 33 -0.13 -8.43 -2.07
N ARG A 34 0.85 -7.66 -2.54
CA ARG A 34 1.55 -6.71 -1.69
C ARG A 34 0.59 -5.56 -1.35
N PRO A 35 0.40 -5.24 -0.06
CA PRO A 35 -0.50 -4.17 0.33
C PRO A 35 0.04 -2.80 -0.09
N THR A 36 -0.89 -1.88 -0.32
CA THR A 36 -0.60 -0.48 -0.59
C THR A 36 -1.42 0.43 0.31
N PHE A 37 -1.05 1.70 0.38
CA PHE A 37 -1.80 2.69 1.14
C PHE A 37 -1.80 4.07 0.50
N GLU A 38 -2.76 4.90 0.91
CA GLU A 38 -2.97 6.26 0.43
C GLU A 38 -3.16 7.23 1.61
N GLN A 39 -3.20 8.53 1.30
CA GLN A 39 -3.35 9.61 2.27
C GLN A 39 -4.50 9.36 3.25
N THR A 40 -5.69 9.02 2.75
CA THR A 40 -6.88 8.84 3.58
C THR A 40 -6.72 7.70 4.59
N TRP A 41 -6.04 6.62 4.22
CA TRP A 41 -5.74 5.53 5.16
C TRP A 41 -4.79 6.00 6.26
N LEU A 42 -3.76 6.77 5.88
CA LEU A 42 -2.79 7.30 6.84
C LEU A 42 -3.49 8.20 7.86
N GLU A 43 -4.35 9.10 7.40
CA GLU A 43 -5.09 10.04 8.25
C GLU A 43 -6.08 9.35 9.20
N GLN A 44 -6.69 8.25 8.78
CA GLN A 44 -7.69 7.54 9.60
C GLN A 44 -7.07 6.54 10.57
N GLU A 45 -6.12 5.73 10.11
CA GLU A 45 -5.58 4.61 10.90
C GLU A 45 -4.32 5.00 11.68
N HIS A 46 -3.59 6.02 11.23
CA HIS A 46 -2.33 6.48 11.83
C HIS A 46 -2.23 8.01 11.85
N PRO A 47 -3.14 8.71 12.55
CA PRO A 47 -3.20 10.17 12.55
C PRO A 47 -1.92 10.85 13.08
N ASP A 48 -1.16 10.16 13.94
CA ASP A 48 0.14 10.60 14.43
C ASP A 48 1.18 10.67 13.29
N LEU A 49 1.22 9.65 12.44
CA LEU A 49 2.07 9.64 11.25
C LEU A 49 1.55 10.63 10.20
N ALA A 50 0.24 10.78 10.05
CA ALA A 50 -0.35 11.77 9.15
C ALA A 50 0.07 13.20 9.53
N GLU A 51 0.05 13.54 10.82
CA GLU A 51 0.52 14.85 11.32
C GLU A 51 2.03 15.03 11.08
N TYR A 52 2.83 14.00 11.34
CA TYR A 52 4.28 14.05 11.06
C TYR A 52 4.56 14.30 9.56
N TRP A 53 3.76 13.72 8.67
CA TRP A 53 3.88 13.85 7.22
C TRP A 53 2.92 14.87 6.59
N LYS A 54 2.37 15.82 7.35
CA LYS A 54 1.34 16.76 6.87
C LYS A 54 1.71 17.61 5.65
N ASN A 55 3.01 17.79 5.39
CA ASN A 55 3.53 18.48 4.22
C ASN A 55 3.85 17.51 3.09
N SER A 56 3.13 16.40 2.99
CA SER A 56 3.31 15.39 1.97
C SER A 56 1.97 14.77 1.60
N THR A 57 1.88 14.25 0.40
CA THR A 57 0.71 13.53 -0.09
C THR A 57 1.09 12.10 -0.45
N PHE A 58 0.23 11.16 -0.05
CA PHE A 58 0.40 9.73 -0.31
C PHE A 58 -0.64 9.22 -1.31
N SER A 59 -0.20 8.45 -2.30
CA SER A 59 -1.07 7.78 -3.27
C SER A 59 -0.60 6.37 -3.56
N ALA A 60 -1.49 5.48 -4.02
CA ALA A 60 -1.11 4.12 -4.31
C ALA A 60 -0.13 4.06 -5.51
N PRO A 61 0.87 3.17 -5.48
CA PRO A 61 1.71 2.88 -6.64
C PRO A 61 0.94 2.05 -7.68
N THR A 62 1.46 2.02 -8.91
CA THR A 62 1.08 0.98 -9.87
C THR A 62 1.78 -0.32 -9.49
N MET A 63 0.99 -1.39 -9.30
CA MET A 63 1.48 -2.72 -8.94
C MET A 63 1.50 -3.66 -10.15
N GLU A 64 2.63 -4.31 -10.41
CA GLU A 64 2.78 -5.32 -11.46
C GLU A 64 3.34 -6.64 -10.89
N TYR A 65 2.80 -7.76 -11.35
CA TYR A 65 3.19 -9.11 -10.96
C TYR A 65 3.68 -9.89 -12.18
N LYS A 66 4.94 -9.65 -12.60
CA LYS A 66 5.45 -10.14 -13.89
C LYS A 66 5.72 -11.63 -13.86
N ASP A 67 5.06 -12.36 -14.76
CA ASP A 67 5.14 -13.82 -14.92
C ASP A 67 5.02 -14.59 -13.60
N CYS A 68 4.40 -13.96 -12.59
CA CYS A 68 4.31 -14.49 -11.23
C CYS A 68 5.67 -14.82 -10.58
N THR A 69 6.72 -14.10 -10.97
CA THR A 69 8.10 -14.27 -10.48
C THR A 69 8.75 -12.99 -9.95
N SER A 70 8.00 -11.89 -9.98
CA SER A 70 8.38 -10.64 -9.33
C SER A 70 7.16 -9.85 -8.86
N VAL A 71 7.37 -8.97 -7.88
CA VAL A 71 6.40 -7.96 -7.44
C VAL A 71 7.06 -6.59 -7.62
N ASN A 72 6.46 -5.75 -8.47
CA ASN A 72 6.98 -4.44 -8.79
C ASN A 72 5.98 -3.38 -8.36
N ALA A 73 6.46 -2.36 -7.65
CA ALA A 73 5.70 -1.16 -7.34
C ALA A 73 6.38 0.04 -8.03
N THR A 74 5.61 0.76 -8.84
CA THR A 74 6.11 1.92 -9.59
C THR A 74 5.36 3.16 -9.17
N CYS A 75 6.10 4.21 -8.84
CA CYS A 75 5.56 5.52 -8.52
C CYS A 75 5.73 6.50 -9.69
N PRO A 76 4.81 7.44 -9.89
CA PRO A 76 4.90 8.42 -10.97
C PRO A 76 6.14 9.32 -10.83
N SER A 77 6.61 9.88 -11.93
CA SER A 77 7.73 10.83 -11.94
C SER A 77 7.53 11.97 -10.96
N GLY A 78 8.60 12.38 -10.28
CA GLY A 78 8.56 13.43 -9.26
C GLY A 78 8.08 12.98 -7.88
N THR A 79 7.82 11.67 -7.69
CA THR A 79 7.48 11.09 -6.39
C THR A 79 8.51 10.03 -5.96
N ARG A 80 8.48 9.65 -4.68
CA ARG A 80 9.37 8.63 -4.10
C ARG A 80 8.55 7.47 -3.57
N VAL A 81 9.17 6.30 -3.44
CA VAL A 81 8.55 5.18 -2.74
C VAL A 81 8.62 5.44 -1.23
N ALA A 82 7.47 5.32 -0.59
CA ALA A 82 7.31 5.28 0.87
C ALA A 82 6.85 3.89 1.27
N VAL A 83 7.36 3.40 2.40
CA VAL A 83 7.03 2.07 2.91
C VAL A 83 6.56 2.21 4.35
N TYR A 84 5.33 1.76 4.61
CA TYR A 84 4.85 1.55 5.97
C TYR A 84 5.19 0.12 6.41
N SER A 85 5.86 -0.01 7.55
CA SER A 85 6.22 -1.30 8.13
C SER A 85 5.23 -1.69 9.21
N PHE A 86 4.57 -2.84 9.06
CA PHE A 86 3.64 -3.36 10.07
C PHE A 86 4.35 -3.82 11.35
N LEU A 87 5.67 -4.08 11.28
CA LEU A 87 6.46 -4.46 12.45
C LEU A 87 6.87 -3.26 13.30
N SER A 88 7.29 -2.17 12.65
CA SER A 88 7.79 -0.97 13.33
C SER A 88 6.77 0.15 13.43
N LEU A 89 5.58 -0.03 12.85
CA LEU A 89 4.48 0.93 12.80
C LEU A 89 4.94 2.34 12.37
N ASN A 90 5.78 2.40 11.33
CA ASN A 90 6.36 3.66 10.87
C ASN A 90 6.55 3.67 9.35
N ILE A 91 6.60 4.88 8.77
CA ILE A 91 6.89 5.13 7.37
C ILE A 91 8.38 5.41 7.18
N THR A 92 8.99 4.71 6.23
CA THR A 92 10.36 4.97 5.77
C THR A 92 10.37 5.43 4.33
N VAL A 93 11.13 6.49 4.05
CA VAL A 93 11.41 7.00 2.71
C VAL A 93 12.93 7.01 2.51
N ASN A 94 13.45 5.95 1.90
CA ASN A 94 14.88 5.76 1.67
C ASN A 94 15.10 5.23 0.26
N LYS A 95 15.63 6.05 -0.65
CA LYS A 95 15.79 5.69 -2.07
C LYS A 95 16.79 4.56 -2.33
N GLN A 96 17.72 4.34 -1.40
CA GLN A 96 18.74 3.29 -1.50
C GLN A 96 18.14 1.92 -1.14
N VAL A 97 17.24 1.90 -0.16
CA VAL A 97 16.56 0.67 0.29
C VAL A 97 15.29 0.41 -0.52
N TYR A 98 14.54 1.47 -0.83
CA TYR A 98 13.29 1.46 -1.57
C TYR A 98 13.38 2.37 -2.79
N PRO A 99 14.04 1.91 -3.87
CA PRO A 99 14.13 2.67 -5.11
C PRO A 99 12.76 2.75 -5.80
N ASN A 100 12.64 3.64 -6.80
CA ASN A 100 11.51 3.66 -7.74
C ASN A 100 12.03 3.25 -9.14
N PRO A 101 11.56 2.14 -9.74
CA PRO A 101 10.57 1.20 -9.19
C PRO A 101 11.15 0.35 -8.05
N LEU A 102 10.29 -0.03 -7.09
CA LEU A 102 10.62 -0.99 -6.05
C LEU A 102 10.33 -2.39 -6.60
N VAL A 103 11.37 -3.19 -6.77
CA VAL A 103 11.29 -4.52 -7.39
C VAL A 103 11.70 -5.60 -6.40
N LEU A 104 10.77 -6.49 -6.07
CA LEU A 104 11.06 -7.76 -5.41
C LEU A 104 11.16 -8.86 -6.47
N LYS A 105 12.37 -9.38 -6.67
CA LYS A 105 12.71 -10.41 -7.67
C LYS A 105 13.22 -11.68 -7.01
N GLY A 106 13.40 -12.73 -7.81
CA GLY A 106 13.92 -14.01 -7.32
C GLY A 106 12.89 -14.82 -6.54
N ILE A 107 11.62 -14.44 -6.65
CA ILE A 107 10.50 -15.15 -6.03
C ILE A 107 9.66 -15.86 -7.09
N GLU A 108 8.73 -16.68 -6.67
CA GLU A 108 7.69 -17.24 -7.51
C GLU A 108 6.43 -17.54 -6.72
N CYS A 109 5.28 -17.34 -7.36
CA CYS A 109 4.01 -17.81 -6.83
C CYS A 109 3.83 -19.30 -7.17
N ARG A 110 3.69 -20.15 -6.16
CA ARG A 110 3.49 -21.60 -6.35
C ARG A 110 2.05 -22.02 -6.07
N THR A 111 1.69 -23.19 -6.62
CA THR A 111 0.42 -23.88 -6.34
C THR A 111 0.25 -24.01 -4.82
N GLY A 112 -0.88 -23.50 -4.30
CA GLY A 112 -1.14 -23.35 -2.87
C GLY A 112 -1.24 -21.90 -2.40
N GLY A 113 -0.89 -20.92 -3.24
CA GLY A 113 -1.13 -19.49 -2.95
C GLY A 113 -0.07 -18.84 -2.07
N PHE A 114 1.18 -19.27 -2.20
CA PHE A 114 2.30 -18.70 -1.45
C PHE A 114 3.44 -18.29 -2.39
N TRP A 115 4.06 -17.17 -2.06
CA TRP A 115 5.31 -16.72 -2.64
C TRP A 115 6.48 -17.51 -2.04
N TYR A 116 7.37 -17.96 -2.90
CA TYR A 116 8.59 -18.66 -2.51
C TYR A 116 9.82 -17.98 -3.09
N ASP A 117 10.94 -18.01 -2.37
CA ASP A 117 12.25 -17.71 -2.92
C ASP A 117 12.68 -18.85 -3.87
N LYS A 118 13.08 -18.51 -5.11
CA LYS A 118 13.46 -19.49 -6.13
C LYS A 118 14.75 -20.25 -5.80
N GLY A 119 15.69 -19.62 -5.10
CA GLY A 119 16.98 -20.22 -4.76
C GLY A 119 16.93 -21.11 -3.53
N MET A 120 16.08 -20.76 -2.56
CA MET A 120 16.03 -21.41 -1.25
C MET A 120 14.76 -22.24 -1.02
N SER A 121 13.75 -22.14 -1.88
CA SER A 121 12.43 -22.76 -1.71
C SER A 121 11.76 -22.44 -0.36
N GLN A 122 12.07 -21.28 0.21
CA GLN A 122 11.45 -20.80 1.45
C GLN A 122 10.22 -19.97 1.15
N ASN A 123 9.18 -20.09 1.98
CA ASN A 123 8.00 -19.24 1.90
C ASN A 123 8.38 -17.80 2.30
N VAL A 124 8.08 -16.84 1.42
CA VAL A 124 8.42 -15.42 1.59
C VAL A 124 7.18 -14.53 1.64
N ASN A 125 5.99 -15.08 1.95
CA ASN A 125 4.77 -14.28 2.07
C ASN A 125 4.95 -13.10 3.04
N ALA A 126 5.58 -13.34 4.19
CA ALA A 126 5.86 -12.30 5.18
C ALA A 126 6.69 -11.14 4.60
N GLN A 127 7.61 -11.41 3.66
CA GLN A 127 8.36 -10.37 2.97
C GLN A 127 7.49 -9.61 1.97
N VAL A 128 6.53 -10.27 1.32
CA VAL A 128 5.60 -9.65 0.37
C VAL A 128 4.59 -8.76 1.08
N ILE A 129 4.02 -9.21 2.19
CA ILE A 129 2.90 -8.55 2.89
C ILE A 129 3.31 -7.79 4.16
N GLY A 130 4.53 -7.99 4.66
CA GLY A 130 5.00 -7.37 5.91
C GLY A 130 5.23 -5.86 5.83
N ILE A 131 5.10 -5.29 4.64
CA ILE A 131 5.13 -3.84 4.41
C ILE A 131 4.03 -3.42 3.44
N SER A 132 3.50 -2.22 3.64
CA SER A 132 2.57 -1.55 2.71
C SER A 132 3.29 -0.45 1.95
N VAL A 133 3.08 -0.38 0.63
CA VAL A 133 3.82 0.53 -0.27
C VAL A 133 2.94 1.69 -0.72
N SER A 134 3.50 2.90 -0.73
CA SER A 134 2.85 4.12 -1.23
C SER A 134 3.83 4.96 -2.04
N CYS A 135 3.30 5.91 -2.79
CA CYS A 135 4.05 6.98 -3.44
C CYS A 135 3.90 8.25 -2.63
N ILE A 136 5.02 8.88 -2.27
CA ILE A 136 5.04 10.13 -1.52
C ILE A 136 5.51 11.29 -2.40
N LYS A 137 4.75 12.38 -2.35
CA LYS A 137 5.12 13.67 -2.91
C LYS A 137 5.21 14.72 -1.78
N PRO A 138 6.39 15.28 -1.50
CA PRO A 138 6.52 16.40 -0.57
C PRO A 138 5.98 17.71 -1.14
#